data_AF-A0A7J7KRX4-F1
#
_entry.id   AF-A0A7J7KRX4-F1
#
_cell.length_a   1.000
_cell.length_b   1.000
_cell.length_c   1.000
_cell.angle_alpha   90.00
_cell.angle_beta   90.00
_cell.angle_gamma   90.00
#
_symmetry.space_group_name_H-M   'P 1'
#
loop_
_entity.id
_entity.type
_entity.pdbx_description
1 polymer ?
#
loop_
_entity_poly.entity_id
_entity_poly.type
_entity_poly.pdbx_seq_one_letter_code
_entity_poly.pdbx_strand_id
1 'polypeptide(L)' 'MAEEEPLPSPPLLQDKWVTIQKNTFTNFVNQQLRETEHQIEELYTELSDGVKLCALVAALQGKPGIRGMKPESKK' A
#
# COMPACT_ATOMS: atom_id res chain seq x y z
N MET A 1 17.53 -4.78 48.20
CA MET A 1 17.74 -4.93 46.75
C MET A 1 16.44 -5.51 46.22
N ALA A 2 15.49 -4.65 45.85
CA ALA A 2 14.24 -5.11 45.24
C ALA A 2 14.50 -5.15 43.73
N GLU A 3 14.31 -6.32 43.14
CA GLU A 3 14.47 -6.53 41.70
C GLU A 3 13.42 -5.70 40.96
N GLU A 4 13.86 -4.78 40.10
CA GLU A 4 12.97 -4.16 39.12
C GLU A 4 12.56 -5.23 38.11
N GLU A 5 11.33 -5.74 38.26
CA GLU A 5 10.64 -6.47 37.20
C GLU A 5 10.65 -5.61 35.93
N PRO A 6 11.22 -6.08 34.80
CA PRO A 6 11.26 -5.29 33.58
C PRO A 6 9.83 -5.04 33.13
N LEU A 7 9.47 -3.76 32.99
CA LEU A 7 8.16 -3.34 32.49
C LEU A 7 7.77 -4.17 31.26
N PRO A 8 6.51 -4.66 31.18
CA PRO A 8 6.08 -5.42 30.02
C PRO A 8 6.29 -4.58 28.77
N SER A 9 7.04 -5.11 27.80
CA SER A 9 7.24 -4.52 26.49
C SER A 9 5.90 -4.01 25.95
N PRO A 10 5.80 -2.76 25.45
CA PRO A 10 4.54 -2.24 24.94
C PRO A 10 3.93 -3.22 23.94
N PRO A 11 2.71 -3.73 24.16
CA PRO A 11 2.14 -4.70 23.24
C PRO A 11 1.83 -4.00 21.90
N LEU A 12 2.47 -4.51 20.84
CA LEU A 12 1.82 -4.82 19.56
C LEU A 12 1.11 -3.66 18.82
N LEU A 13 1.52 -2.40 19.02
CA LEU A 13 1.02 -1.30 18.18
C LEU A 13 1.32 -1.56 16.69
N GLN A 14 2.43 -2.24 16.39
CA GLN A 14 2.80 -2.60 15.02
C GLN A 14 1.73 -3.46 14.35
N ASP A 15 1.21 -4.50 15.00
CA ASP A 15 0.24 -5.42 14.37
C ASP A 15 -1.09 -4.75 14.01
N LYS A 16 -1.53 -3.81 14.86
CA LYS A 16 -2.74 -3.01 14.58
C LYS A 16 -2.53 -2.11 13.37
N TRP A 17 -1.42 -1.37 13.32
CA TRP A 17 -1.14 -0.47 12.20
C TRP A 17 -0.84 -1.22 10.90
N VAL A 18 -0.23 -2.41 10.97
CA VAL A 18 -0.03 -3.30 9.82
C VAL A 18 -1.37 -3.77 9.26
N THR A 19 -2.30 -4.16 10.13
CA THR A 19 -3.65 -4.58 9.71
C THR A 19 -4.42 -3.44 9.06
N ILE A 20 -4.35 -2.24 9.64
CA ILE A 20 -4.98 -1.04 9.06
C ILE A 20 -4.38 -0.73 7.68
N GLN A 21 -3.06 -0.68 7.57
CA GLN A 21 -2.37 -0.42 6.31
C GLN A 21 -2.73 -1.44 5.25
N LYS A 22 -2.72 -2.72 5.60
CA LYS A 22 -3.11 -3.81 4.70
C LYS A 22 -4.50 -3.54 4.13
N ASN A 23 -5.50 -3.32 4.98
CA ASN A 23 -6.87 -3.07 4.53
C ASN A 23 -6.99 -1.81 3.67
N THR A 24 -6.32 -0.73 4.07
CA THR A 24 -6.29 0.52 3.29
C THR A 24 -5.68 0.30 1.91
N PHE A 25 -4.55 -0.41 1.83
CA PHE A 25 -3.88 -0.67 0.56
C PHE A 25 -4.64 -1.66 -0.31
N THR A 26 -5.24 -2.72 0.25
CA THR A 26 -6.11 -3.63 -0.51
C THR A 26 -7.26 -2.87 -1.17
N ASN A 27 -7.95 -2.02 -0.40
CA ASN A 27 -9.03 -1.18 -0.91
C ASN A 27 -8.53 -0.18 -1.97
N PHE A 28 -7.38 0.44 -1.74
CA PHE A 28 -6.79 1.38 -2.70
C PHE A 28 -6.49 0.69 -4.04
N VAL A 29 -5.86 -0.48 -4.01
CA VAL A 29 -5.54 -1.25 -5.24
C VAL A 29 -6.82 -1.62 -5.99
N ASN A 30 -7.84 -2.13 -5.28
CA ASN A 30 -9.13 -2.45 -5.90
C ASN A 30 -9.80 -1.22 -6.53
N GLN A 31 -9.68 -0.04 -5.92
CA GLN A 31 -10.17 1.20 -6.53
C GLN A 31 -9.41 1.58 -7.79
N GLN A 32 -8.10 1.34 -7.86
CA GLN A 32 -7.31 1.62 -9.06
C GLN A 32 -7.62 0.63 -10.19
N LEU A 33 -7.90 -0.63 -9.82
CA LEU A 33 -8.17 -1.72 -10.75
C LEU A 33 -9.65 -1.89 -11.09
N ARG A 34 -10.55 -1.06 -10.56
CA ARG A 34 -12.01 -1.15 -10.77
C ARG A 34 -12.45 -1.13 -12.25
N GLU A 35 -11.64 -0.55 -13.13
CA GLU A 35 -11.88 -0.44 -14.57
C GLU A 35 -11.25 -1.61 -15.34
N THR A 36 -10.66 -2.55 -14.62
CA THR A 36 -10.06 -3.79 -15.12
C THR A 36 -10.79 -4.99 -14.52
N GLU A 37 -10.55 -6.19 -15.05
CA GLU A 37 -11.11 -7.42 -14.49
C GLU A 37 -10.35 -7.93 -13.25
N HIS A 38 -9.38 -7.16 -12.74
CA HIS A 38 -8.55 -7.55 -11.61
C HIS A 38 -9.07 -7.00 -10.29
N GLN A 39 -9.16 -7.88 -9.29
CA GLN A 39 -9.38 -7.53 -7.88
C GLN A 39 -8.40 -8.31 -7.00
N ILE A 40 -8.09 -7.77 -5.84
CA ILE A 40 -7.33 -8.43 -4.79
C ILE A 40 -8.10 -8.49 -3.47
N GLU A 41 -8.01 -9.61 -2.78
CA GLU A 41 -8.46 -9.81 -1.41
C GLU A 41 -7.25 -9.81 -0.45
N GLU A 42 -6.11 -10.35 -0.88
CA GLU A 42 -4.90 -10.46 -0.07
C GLU A 42 -3.71 -9.71 -0.71
N LEU A 43 -3.33 -8.59 -0.10
CA LEU A 43 -2.29 -7.69 -0.63
C LEU A 43 -0.92 -8.37 -0.79
N TYR A 44 -0.52 -9.21 0.16
CA TYR A 44 0.83 -9.76 0.18
C TYR A 44 1.03 -10.88 -0.85
N THR A 45 0.01 -11.69 -1.10
CA THR A 45 0.12 -12.85 -1.98
C THR A 45 -0.28 -12.51 -3.41
N GLU A 46 -1.31 -11.69 -3.61
CA GLU A 46 -1.88 -11.48 -4.94
C GLU A 46 -1.13 -10.47 -5.80
N LEU A 47 -0.16 -9.76 -5.22
CA LEU A 47 0.80 -8.96 -5.98
C LEU A 47 2.12 -9.70 -6.24
N SER A 48 2.30 -10.91 -5.71
CA SER A 48 3.58 -11.63 -5.75
C SER A 48 3.94 -12.20 -7.12
N ASP A 49 2.96 -12.52 -7.96
CA ASP A 49 3.17 -13.02 -9.34
C ASP A 49 3.50 -11.90 -10.34
N GLY A 50 3.34 -10.64 -9.93
CA GLY A 50 3.63 -9.44 -10.72
C GLY A 50 2.56 -9.07 -11.76
N VAL A 51 1.58 -9.92 -12.06
CA VAL A 51 0.58 -9.65 -13.11
C VAL A 51 -0.34 -8.51 -12.69
N LYS A 52 -0.94 -8.63 -11.50
CA LYS A 52 -1.80 -7.58 -10.92
C LYS A 52 -1.02 -6.31 -10.60
N LEU A 53 0.27 -6.45 -10.28
CA LEU A 53 1.17 -5.31 -10.05
C LEU A 53 1.39 -4.50 -11.33
N CYS A 54 1.64 -5.17 -12.46
CA CYS A 54 1.76 -4.50 -13.77
C CYS A 54 0.46 -3.78 -14.15
N ALA A 55 -0.70 -4.43 -13.96
CA ALA A 55 -2.00 -3.81 -14.20
C ALA A 55 -2.22 -2.56 -13.32
N LEU A 56 -1.83 -2.62 -12.04
CA LEU A 56 -1.91 -1.50 -11.12
C LEU A 56 -1.03 -0.33 -11.56
N VAL A 57 0.22 -0.61 -11.95
CA VAL A 57 1.14 0.43 -12.44
C VAL A 57 0.59 1.10 -13.71
N ALA A 58 0.06 0.33 -14.66
CA ALA A 58 -0.57 0.87 -15.85
C ALA A 58 -1.79 1.76 -15.51
N ALA A 59 -2.65 1.32 -14.59
CA ALA A 59 -3.81 2.07 -14.13
C ALA A 59 -3.45 3.38 -13.40
N LEU A 60 -2.27 3.42 -12.75
CA LEU A 60 -1.74 4.62 -12.10
C LEU A 60 -1.07 5.59 -13.08
N GLN A 61 -0.37 5.09 -14.10
CA GLN A 61 0.30 5.91 -15.12
C GLN A 61 -0.68 6.60 -16.08
N GLY A 62 -1.88 6.05 -16.27
CA GLY A 62 -2.95 6.67 -17.06
C GLY A 62 -3.63 7.87 -16.37
N LYS A 63 -3.34 8.13 -15.10
CA LYS A 63 -3.92 9.25 -14.35
C LYS A 63 -2.99 10.48 -14.44
N PRO A 64 -3.49 11.66 -14.84
CA PRO A 64 -2.67 12.87 -15.03
C PRO A 64 -2.02 13.46 -13.76
N GLY A 65 -1.96 12.73 -12.64
CA GLY A 65 -1.38 13.17 -11.37
C GLY A 65 0.04 12.68 -11.08
N ILE A 66 0.56 11.68 -11.80
CA ILE A 66 1.92 11.10 -11.58
C ILE A 66 2.82 11.28 -12.82
N ARG A 67 2.35 12.00 -13.84
CA ARG A 67 3.20 12.46 -14.94
C ARG A 67 3.85 13.76 -14.51
N GLY A 68 5.00 13.64 -13.85
CA GLY A 68 6.04 14.66 -13.64
C GLY A 68 5.58 16.12 -13.58
N MET A 69 5.83 16.74 -12.43
CA MET A 69 6.24 18.14 -12.33
C MET A 69 7.01 18.52 -13.62
N LYS A 70 6.38 19.28 -14.53
CA LYS A 70 7.05 19.72 -15.74
C LYS A 70 8.21 20.62 -15.31
N PRO A 71 9.44 20.43 -15.79
CA PRO A 71 10.47 21.44 -15.61
C PRO A 71 9.98 22.72 -16.30
N GLU A 72 10.06 23.80 -15.54
CA GLU A 72 9.73 25.17 -15.89
C GLU A 72 10.20 25.51 -17.31
N SER A 73 9.26 25.65 -18.26
CA SER A 73 9.57 26.23 -19.57
C SER A 73 9.65 27.73 -19.42
N LYS A 74 10.87 28.22 -19.23
CA LYS A 74 11.24 29.63 -19.36
C LYS A 74 10.86 30.13 -20.76
N LYS A 75 10.03 31.17 -20.81
CA LYS A 75 10.00 32.11 -21.93
C LYS A 75 9.65 33.51 -21.42
#